data_AF-A0AA37XFP5-F1
#
_entry.id   AF-A0AA37XFP5-F1
#
_cell.length_a   1.000
_cell.length_b   1.000
_cell.length_c   1.000
_cell.angle_alpha   90.00
_cell.angle_beta   90.00
_cell.angle_gamma   90.00
#
_symmetry.space_group_name_H-M   'P 1'
#
loop_
_entity.id
_entity.type
_entity.pdbx_description
1 polymer ?
#
loop_
_entity_poly.entity_id
_entity_poly.type
_entity_poly.pdbx_seq_one_letter_code
_entity_poly.pdbx_strand_id
1 'polypeptide(L)'
;MSDGADDTSIDPRRLDADLAEQWDAVVAWLQELDGEALDAPSVLPGWRVRDLAAHVGQAVAVLSGATPVVEPEAGPAPRHDLASYLASYADDAEGIEAGAVRRARSEREDPLGAIEEKGSAPSPISRGCAPPAPTWCAPVAGSSRWTPSC
;
A
#
# COMPACT_ATOMS: atom_id res chain seq x y z
N MET A 1 -40.57 1.40 -3.92
CA MET A 1 -39.55 0.72 -4.74
C MET A 1 -38.29 1.55 -4.56
N SER A 2 -37.46 1.17 -3.59
CA SER A 2 -36.19 1.86 -3.34
C SER A 2 -35.14 1.26 -4.25
N ASP A 3 -34.51 2.10 -5.07
CA ASP A 3 -33.24 1.80 -5.72
C ASP A 3 -32.19 1.64 -4.62
N GLY A 4 -31.90 0.39 -4.26
CA GLY A 4 -30.74 0.03 -3.47
C GLY A 4 -29.51 0.21 -4.35
N ALA A 5 -28.95 1.42 -4.37
CA ALA A 5 -27.62 1.63 -4.87
C ALA A 5 -26.67 0.71 -4.10
N ASP A 6 -25.89 -0.05 -4.85
CA ASP A 6 -24.99 -1.10 -4.43
C ASP A 6 -23.90 -0.54 -3.50
N ASP A 7 -24.13 -0.57 -2.19
CA ASP A 7 -23.20 -0.17 -1.12
C ASP A 7 -21.93 -1.05 -1.05
N THR A 8 -21.82 -2.04 -1.95
CA THR A 8 -20.74 -3.04 -1.98
C THR A 8 -19.68 -2.78 -3.05
N SER A 9 -19.86 -1.79 -3.94
CA SER A 9 -18.89 -1.57 -5.00
C SER A 9 -17.63 -0.88 -4.46
N ILE A 10 -16.54 -1.63 -4.31
CA ILE A 10 -15.21 -1.09 -3.96
C ILE A 10 -14.62 -0.37 -5.18
N ASP A 11 -14.36 0.93 -5.08
CA ASP A 11 -13.58 1.67 -6.08
C ASP A 11 -12.08 1.51 -5.78
N PRO A 12 -11.30 0.84 -6.67
CA PRO A 12 -9.88 0.63 -6.45
C PRO A 12 -9.07 1.92 -6.31
N ARG A 13 -9.44 3.00 -7.01
CA ARG A 13 -8.70 4.27 -6.92
C ARG A 13 -8.91 4.95 -5.58
N ARG A 14 -10.13 4.84 -5.05
CA ARG A 14 -10.43 5.32 -3.71
C ARG A 14 -9.68 4.49 -2.67
N LEU A 15 -9.62 3.17 -2.83
CA LEU A 15 -8.85 2.30 -1.94
C LEU A 15 -7.35 2.63 -1.94
N ASP A 16 -6.76 2.91 -3.11
CA ASP A 16 -5.36 3.35 -3.20
C ASP A 16 -5.13 4.69 -2.49
N ALA A 17 -6.04 5.66 -2.66
CA ALA A 17 -5.94 6.96 -2.02
C ALA A 17 -6.09 6.86 -0.49
N ASP A 18 -7.08 6.09 -0.03
CA ASP A 18 -7.33 5.85 1.40
C ASP A 18 -6.12 5.13 2.03
N LEU A 19 -5.51 4.17 1.33
CA LEU A 19 -4.30 3.47 1.80
C LEU A 19 -3.10 4.42 1.89
N ALA A 20 -2.92 5.31 0.91
CA ALA A 20 -1.84 6.31 0.94
C ALA A 20 -2.02 7.29 2.11
N GLU A 21 -3.24 7.81 2.33
CA GLU A 21 -3.55 8.70 3.46
C GLU A 21 -3.30 8.02 4.81
N GLN A 22 -3.73 6.76 4.96
CA GLN A 22 -3.48 5.98 6.17
C GLN A 22 -1.99 5.75 6.40
N TRP A 23 -1.23 5.52 5.32
CA TRP A 23 0.22 5.35 5.42
C TRP A 23 0.93 6.63 5.86
N ASP A 24 0.57 7.77 5.26
CA ASP A 24 1.12 9.08 5.65
C ASP A 24 0.85 9.39 7.13
N ALA A 25 -0.35 9.06 7.62
CA ALA A 25 -0.69 9.22 9.04
C ALA A 25 0.18 8.33 9.95
N VAL A 26 0.45 7.08 9.55
CA VAL A 26 1.34 6.17 10.30
C VAL A 26 2.77 6.70 10.32
N VAL A 27 3.29 7.16 9.18
CA VAL A 27 4.63 7.74 9.07
C VAL A 27 4.76 8.97 9.97
N ALA A 28 3.80 9.90 9.89
CA ALA A 28 3.79 11.10 10.72
C ALA A 28 3.80 10.76 12.21
N TRP A 29 2.98 9.79 12.64
CA TRP A 29 2.98 9.32 14.02
C TRP A 29 4.33 8.69 14.44
N LEU A 30 4.95 7.89 13.58
CA LEU A 30 6.25 7.27 13.89
C LEU A 30 7.38 8.31 13.99
N GLN A 31 7.32 9.41 13.22
CA GLN A 31 8.28 10.51 13.30
C GLN A 31 8.24 11.26 14.64
N GLU A 32 7.12 11.19 15.37
CA GLU A 32 7.00 11.77 16.71
C GLU A 32 7.67 10.91 17.80
N LEU A 33 8.02 9.65 17.49
CA LEU A 33 8.64 8.73 18.44
C LEU A 33 10.16 8.92 18.51
N ASP A 34 10.70 8.89 19.72
CA ASP A 34 12.14 8.86 19.94
C ASP A 34 12.70 7.42 19.94
N GLY A 35 14.02 7.30 20.02
CA GLY A 35 14.69 6.00 20.01
C GLY A 35 14.32 5.10 21.19
N GLU A 36 13.97 5.67 22.34
CA GLU A 36 13.53 4.90 23.51
C GLU A 36 12.13 4.31 23.26
N ALA A 37 11.20 5.11 22.73
CA ALA A 37 9.88 4.64 22.34
C ALA A 37 9.93 3.56 21.25
N LEU A 38 10.85 3.68 20.28
CA LEU A 38 11.06 2.66 19.24
C LEU A 38 11.63 1.35 19.80
N ASP A 39 12.43 1.42 20.87
CA ASP A 39 13.04 0.26 21.52
C ASP A 39 12.14 -0.38 22.59
N ALA A 40 11.04 0.28 22.96
CA ALA A 40 10.05 -0.23 23.90
C ALA A 40 9.33 -1.50 23.37
N PRO A 41 8.90 -2.41 24.26
CA PRO A 41 8.04 -3.53 23.88
C PRO A 41 6.74 -3.06 23.22
N SER A 42 6.30 -3.78 22.19
CA SER A 42 5.01 -3.59 21.55
C SER A 42 3.92 -4.44 22.24
N VAL A 43 2.70 -4.35 21.73
CA VAL A 43 1.59 -5.25 22.13
C VAL A 43 1.78 -6.70 21.67
N LEU A 44 2.68 -6.95 20.70
CA LEU A 44 3.03 -8.28 20.25
C LEU A 44 4.17 -8.83 21.12
N PRO A 45 3.98 -10.01 21.77
CA PRO A 45 5.01 -10.61 22.60
C PRO A 45 6.33 -10.79 21.84
N GLY A 46 7.45 -10.39 22.44
CA GLY A 46 8.78 -10.52 21.84
C GLY A 46 9.18 -9.40 20.87
N TRP A 47 8.23 -8.58 20.42
CA TRP A 47 8.48 -7.53 19.45
C TRP A 47 8.60 -6.17 20.12
N ARG A 48 9.55 -5.34 19.68
CA ARG A 48 9.57 -3.91 19.99
C ARG A 48 8.75 -3.13 18.99
N VAL A 49 8.47 -1.87 19.30
CA VAL A 49 7.76 -0.95 18.40
C VAL A 49 8.45 -0.87 17.03
N ARG A 50 9.80 -0.80 16.99
CA ARG A 50 10.54 -0.84 15.72
C ARG A 50 10.40 -2.13 14.92
N ASP A 51 10.25 -3.27 15.58
CA ASP A 51 10.08 -4.56 14.91
C ASP A 51 8.68 -4.61 14.27
N LEU A 52 7.67 -4.09 14.96
CA LEU A 52 6.31 -3.94 14.44
C LEU A 52 6.26 -2.98 13.24
N ALA A 53 6.88 -1.80 13.38
CA ALA A 53 6.92 -0.81 12.32
C ALA A 53 7.62 -1.34 11.05
N ALA A 54 8.71 -2.09 11.21
CA ALA A 54 9.41 -2.77 10.11
C ALA A 54 8.53 -3.81 9.38
N HIS A 55 7.70 -4.54 10.13
CA HIS A 55 6.76 -5.50 9.54
C HIS A 55 5.64 -4.82 8.75
N VAL A 56 5.02 -3.77 9.31
CA VAL A 56 3.97 -3.01 8.60
C VAL A 56 4.54 -2.37 7.34
N GLY A 57 5.73 -1.76 7.42
CA GLY A 57 6.40 -1.21 6.25
C GLY A 57 6.66 -2.27 5.17
N GLN A 58 7.07 -3.48 5.56
CA GLN A 58 7.25 -4.58 4.61
C GLN A 58 5.92 -5.00 3.96
N ALA A 59 4.82 -5.03 4.71
CA ALA A 59 3.50 -5.33 4.17
C ALA A 59 3.08 -4.29 3.12
N VAL A 60 3.27 -3.00 3.40
CA VAL A 60 3.01 -1.92 2.44
C VAL A 60 3.88 -2.05 1.20
N ALA A 61 5.18 -2.35 1.34
CA ALA A 61 6.05 -2.57 0.19
C ALA A 61 5.57 -3.74 -0.71
N VAL A 62 5.06 -4.82 -0.10
CA VAL A 62 4.50 -5.96 -0.85
C VAL A 62 3.21 -5.56 -1.57
N LEU A 63 2.32 -4.83 -0.90
CA LEU A 63 1.07 -4.35 -1.50
C LEU A 63 1.31 -3.36 -2.63
N SER A 64 2.20 -2.39 -2.45
CA SER A 64 2.58 -1.40 -3.47
C SER A 64 3.28 -2.04 -4.67
N GLY A 65 3.96 -3.17 -4.47
CA GLY A 65 4.57 -3.98 -5.52
C GLY A 65 3.63 -5.01 -6.17
N ALA A 66 2.41 -5.17 -5.66
CA ALA A 66 1.46 -6.11 -6.19
C ALA A 66 1.05 -5.72 -7.61
N THR A 67 1.02 -6.71 -8.50
CA THR A 67 0.57 -6.53 -9.88
C THR A 67 -0.64 -7.43 -10.12
N PRO A 68 -1.56 -7.03 -11.03
CA PRO A 68 -2.66 -7.89 -11.43
C PRO A 68 -2.10 -9.23 -11.93
N VAL A 69 -2.63 -10.33 -11.39
CA VAL A 69 -2.29 -11.67 -11.89
C VAL A 69 -2.75 -11.75 -13.34
N VAL A 70 -1.83 -12.02 -14.26
CA VAL A 70 -2.19 -12.47 -15.60
C VAL A 70 -2.73 -13.89 -15.43
N GLU A 71 -4.04 -14.06 -15.65
CA GLU A 71 -4.70 -15.37 -15.56
C GLU A 71 -3.92 -16.40 -16.41
N PRO A 72 -3.37 -17.46 -15.80
CA PRO A 72 -2.65 -18.48 -16.56
C PRO A 72 -3.63 -19.24 -17.46
N GLU A 73 -3.15 -19.72 -18.61
CA GLU A 73 -3.91 -20.52 -19.59
C GLU A 73 -4.62 -21.74 -18.96
N ALA A 74 -4.11 -22.22 -17.82
CA ALA A 74 -4.65 -23.34 -17.05
C ALA A 74 -5.84 -22.99 -16.12
N GLY A 75 -6.29 -21.72 -16.12
CA GLY A 75 -7.29 -21.21 -15.20
C GLY A 75 -6.71 -20.81 -13.83
N PRO A 76 -7.44 -20.04 -13.01
CA PRO A 76 -6.92 -19.51 -11.76
C PRO A 76 -6.64 -20.65 -10.79
N ALA A 77 -5.49 -20.58 -10.10
CA ALA A 77 -5.23 -21.46 -8.97
C ALA A 77 -6.39 -21.34 -7.95
N PRO A 78 -6.76 -22.43 -7.25
CA PRO A 78 -7.80 -22.38 -6.23
C PRO A 78 -7.43 -21.31 -5.20
N ARG A 79 -8.30 -20.32 -5.03
CA ARG A 79 -8.15 -19.36 -3.94
C ARG A 79 -8.30 -20.14 -2.63
N HIS A 80 -7.39 -19.90 -1.69
CA HIS A 80 -7.56 -20.41 -0.34
C HIS A 80 -8.89 -19.92 0.21
N ASP A 81 -9.64 -20.81 0.88
CA ASP A 81 -10.71 -20.33 1.74
C ASP A 81 -10.13 -19.52 2.92
N LEU A 82 -10.97 -18.72 3.57
CA LEU A 82 -10.52 -17.83 4.63
C LEU A 82 -9.84 -18.57 5.79
N ALA A 83 -10.34 -19.75 6.17
CA ALA A 83 -9.76 -20.51 7.27
C ALA A 83 -8.37 -21.05 6.89
N SER A 84 -8.23 -21.57 5.67
CA SER A 84 -6.96 -22.03 5.11
C SER A 84 -5.94 -20.88 4.98
N TYR A 85 -6.40 -19.70 4.56
CA TYR A 85 -5.56 -18.51 4.48
C TYR A 85 -5.07 -18.05 5.87
N LEU A 86 -5.97 -17.97 6.86
CA LEU A 86 -5.60 -17.60 8.23
C LEU A 86 -4.69 -18.65 8.89
N ALA A 87 -4.92 -19.95 8.62
CA ALA A 87 -4.06 -21.03 9.11
C ALA A 87 -2.62 -20.87 8.60
N SER A 88 -2.42 -20.43 7.34
CA SER A 88 -1.07 -20.21 6.80
C SER A 88 -0.27 -19.15 7.58
N TYR A 89 -0.93 -18.12 8.12
CA TYR A 89 -0.26 -17.14 8.98
C TYR A 89 0.07 -17.69 10.35
N ALA A 90 -0.80 -18.53 10.90
CA ALA A 90 -0.53 -19.20 12.17
C ALA A 90 0.67 -20.14 12.04
N ASP A 91 0.74 -20.89 10.94
CA ASP A 91 1.83 -21.83 10.67
C ASP A 91 3.18 -21.15 10.44
N ASP A 92 3.21 -19.93 9.89
CA ASP A 92 4.44 -19.16 9.60
C ASP A 92 4.72 -18.01 10.61
N ALA A 93 4.03 -17.98 11.75
CA ALA A 93 4.12 -16.87 12.71
C ALA A 93 5.57 -16.60 13.17
N GLU A 94 6.34 -17.66 13.44
CA GLU A 94 7.76 -17.57 13.84
C GLU A 94 8.63 -17.02 12.69
N GLY A 95 8.34 -17.39 11.45
CA GLY A 95 9.05 -16.90 10.26
C GLY A 95 8.80 -15.41 10.04
N ILE A 96 7.56 -14.97 10.25
CA ILE A 96 7.15 -13.57 10.18
C ILE A 96 7.86 -12.74 11.26
N GLU A 97 7.91 -13.21 12.50
CA GLU A 97 8.68 -12.60 13.59
C GLU A 97 10.16 -12.48 13.24
N ALA A 98 10.79 -13.60 12.86
CA ALA A 98 12.20 -13.60 12.52
C ALA A 98 12.49 -12.64 11.34
N GLY A 99 11.57 -12.52 10.39
CA GLY A 99 11.64 -11.58 9.28
C GLY A 99 11.60 -10.12 9.74
N ALA A 100 10.65 -9.78 10.60
CA ALA A 100 10.47 -8.44 11.16
C ALA A 100 11.69 -8.00 11.99
N VAL A 101 12.14 -8.84 12.92
CA VAL A 101 13.31 -8.56 13.78
C VAL A 101 14.58 -8.41 12.95
N ARG A 102 14.79 -9.28 11.96
CA ARG A 102 15.95 -9.18 11.05
C ARG A 102 15.94 -7.84 10.31
N ARG A 103 14.77 -7.41 9.84
CA ARG A 103 14.61 -6.17 9.09
C ARG A 103 14.82 -4.93 9.96
N ALA A 104 14.18 -4.86 11.12
CA ALA A 104 14.39 -3.77 12.06
C ALA A 104 15.86 -3.65 12.49
N ARG A 105 16.57 -4.79 12.60
CA ARG A 105 18.01 -4.78 12.87
C ARG A 105 18.83 -4.20 11.71
N SER A 106 18.49 -4.51 10.45
CA SER A 106 19.19 -3.94 9.30
C SER A 106 18.88 -2.45 9.09
N GLU A 107 17.70 -2.00 9.50
CA GLU A 107 17.21 -0.63 9.31
C GLU A 107 17.51 0.28 10.53
N ARG A 108 18.24 -0.23 11.54
CA ARG A 108 18.47 0.44 12.84
C ARG A 108 19.11 1.83 12.77
N GLU A 109 19.84 2.14 11.72
CA GLU A 109 20.56 3.42 11.57
C GLU A 109 19.61 4.53 11.13
N ASP A 110 18.61 4.19 10.33
CA ASP A 110 17.57 5.09 9.87
C ASP A 110 16.23 4.32 9.71
N PRO A 111 15.58 3.97 10.83
CA PRO A 111 14.36 3.19 10.80
C PRO A 111 13.20 3.96 10.18
N LEU A 112 13.19 5.30 10.33
CA LEU A 112 12.13 6.15 9.77
C LEU A 112 12.28 6.33 8.27
N GLY A 113 13.49 6.63 7.77
CA GLY A 113 13.73 6.71 6.33
C GLY A 113 13.42 5.40 5.60
N ALA A 114 13.74 4.25 6.21
CA ALA A 114 13.40 2.94 5.65
C ALA A 114 11.89 2.70 5.55
N ILE A 115 11.09 3.25 6.47
CA ILE A 115 9.63 3.15 6.47
C ILE A 115 9.05 4.08 5.40
N GLU A 116 9.48 5.34 5.35
CA GLU A 116 9.06 6.33 4.35
C GLU A 116 9.27 5.84 2.90
N GLU A 117 10.42 5.22 2.63
CA GLU A 117 10.75 4.67 1.32
C GLU A 117 9.72 3.62 0.85
N LYS A 118 9.24 2.77 1.77
CA LYS A 118 8.32 1.67 1.44
C LYS A 118 6.93 2.17 1.01
N GLY A 119 6.53 3.35 1.48
CA GLY A 119 5.28 4.00 1.05
C GLY A 119 5.40 4.83 -0.21
N SER A 120 6.62 5.21 -0.60
CA SER A 120 6.85 6.13 -1.73
C SER A 120 6.74 5.45 -3.11
N ALA A 121 6.52 4.13 -3.17
CA ALA A 121 6.39 3.41 -4.42
C ALA A 121 5.03 3.69 -5.09
N PRO A 122 4.99 4.20 -6.35
CA PRO A 122 3.73 4.48 -7.02
C PRO A 122 2.98 3.20 -7.37
N SER A 123 1.78 3.03 -6.80
CA SER A 123 0.86 1.93 -7.12
C SER A 123 0.65 1.81 -8.65
N PRO A 124 0.74 0.61 -9.24
CA PRO A 124 0.52 0.41 -10.67
C PRO A 124 -0.92 0.67 -11.11
N ILE A 125 -1.88 0.68 -10.18
CA ILE A 125 -3.30 0.96 -10.44
C ILE A 125 -3.50 2.44 -10.82
N SER A 126 -2.74 3.35 -10.19
CA SER A 126 -2.74 4.79 -10.50
C SER A 126 -2.15 5.14 -11.87
N ARG A 127 -1.40 4.23 -12.51
CA ARG A 127 -0.78 4.46 -13.83
C ARG A 127 -1.70 4.18 -15.03
N GLY A 128 -2.86 3.56 -14.82
CA GLY A 128 -3.66 2.98 -15.90
C GLY A 128 -4.79 3.83 -16.50
N CYS A 129 -5.07 5.04 -16.04
CA CYS A 129 -6.19 5.83 -16.58
C CYS A 129 -5.92 7.34 -16.53
N ALA A 130 -5.12 7.82 -17.48
CA ALA A 130 -5.53 9.06 -18.12
C ALA A 130 -6.65 8.68 -19.10
N PRO A 131 -7.89 9.20 -19.00
CA PRO A 131 -8.83 9.07 -20.10
C PRO A 131 -8.16 9.66 -21.35
N PRO A 132 -8.34 9.10 -22.55
CA PRO A 132 -7.88 9.76 -23.76
C PRO A 132 -8.47 11.18 -23.76
N ALA A 133 -7.62 12.19 -23.98
CA ALA A 133 -8.08 13.56 -24.07
C ALA A 133 -9.27 13.59 -25.04
N PRO A 134 -10.40 14.21 -24.63
CA PRO A 134 -11.59 14.14 -25.45
C PRO A 134 -11.29 14.83 -26.80
N THR A 135 -11.76 14.24 -27.89
CA THR A 135 -11.37 14.57 -29.27
C THR A 135 -11.71 16.00 -29.71
N TRP A 136 -12.39 16.79 -28.87
CA TRP A 136 -12.67 18.20 -29.10
C TRP A 136 -11.55 19.15 -28.67
N CYS A 137 -10.47 18.65 -28.04
CA CYS A 137 -9.25 19.43 -27.77
C CYS A 137 -8.21 19.39 -28.91
N ALA A 138 -8.55 18.82 -30.08
CA ALA A 138 -7.66 18.91 -31.23
C ALA A 138 -7.59 20.38 -31.72
N PRO A 139 -6.39 20.97 -31.86
CA PRO A 139 -6.27 22.30 -32.45
C PRO A 139 -6.77 22.25 -33.89
N VAL A 140 -7.76 23.09 -34.22
CA VAL A 140 -8.04 23.38 -35.63
C VAL A 140 -6.81 24.07 -36.19
N ALA A 141 -6.25 23.53 -37.27
CA ALA A 141 -5.09 24.12 -37.91
C ALA A 141 -5.43 25.57 -38.33
N GLY A 142 -4.74 26.55 -37.76
CA GLY A 142 -4.72 27.92 -38.29
C GLY A 142 -5.12 29.07 -37.36
N SER A 143 -5.30 28.89 -36.05
CA SER A 143 -5.62 30.03 -35.16
C SER A 143 -4.50 30.32 -34.14
N SER A 144 -3.66 31.32 -34.46
CA SER A 144 -2.64 31.87 -33.57
C SER A 144 -3.25 32.88 -32.59
N ARG A 145 -4.02 32.40 -31.61
CA ARG A 145 -4.26 33.12 -30.35
C ARG A 145 -4.93 32.21 -29.32
N TRP A 146 -4.16 31.82 -28.30
CA TRP A 146 -4.66 31.24 -27.07
C TRP A 146 -4.18 32.12 -25.91
N THR A 147 -5.11 32.63 -25.12
CA THR A 147 -4.86 33.06 -23.74
C THR A 147 -5.78 32.24 -22.85
N PRO A 148 -5.26 31.35 -22.00
CA PRO A 148 -6.06 30.76 -20.95
C PRO A 148 -6.20 31.76 -19.79
N SER A 149 -7.40 31.88 -19.24
CA SER A 149 -7.59 32.32 -17.85
C SER A 149 -8.06 31.10 -17.06
N CYS A 150 -7.36 30.84 -15.94
CA CYS A 150 -7.78 29.89 -14.92
C CYS A 150 -9.00 30.40 -14.16
#